data_AF-A0A1E4J211-F1
#
_entry.id   AF-A0A1E4J211-F1
#
_cell.length_a   1.000
_cell.length_b   1.000
_cell.length_c   1.000
_cell.angle_alpha   90.00
_cell.angle_beta   90.00
_cell.angle_gamma   90.00
#
_symmetry.space_group_name_H-M   'P 1'
#
loop_
_entity.id
_entity.type
_entity.pdbx_description
1 polymer ?
#
loop_
_entity_poly.entity_id
_entity_poly.type
_entity_poly.pdbx_seq_one_letter_code
_entity_poly.pdbx_strand_id
1 'polypeptide(L)'
;MLACLLLCATSTALAQPPVYRCETGGKVSYSDAPCVGGKTVDVTPTQGMDKMGGTSRKGAEVQREEFRKSMDTAFRPLTGKSHEDMNVLRHRVNLPAGVQARCDTLDGQIAELQGDVARTSGAEKGRAEVALYKARKSFFDLKC
;
A
#
# COMPACT_ATOMS: atom_id res chain seq x y z
N MET A 1 -27.68 -4.50 -28.37
CA MET A 1 -26.42 -3.81 -28.02
C MET A 1 -26.18 -4.01 -26.52
N LEU A 2 -25.35 -4.99 -26.17
CA LEU A 2 -25.14 -5.43 -24.79
C LEU A 2 -23.96 -4.65 -24.19
N ALA A 3 -24.23 -3.82 -23.18
CA ALA A 3 -23.23 -3.05 -22.46
C ALA A 3 -22.53 -3.96 -21.43
N CYS A 4 -21.25 -4.24 -21.65
CA CYS A 4 -20.40 -4.99 -20.70
C CYS A 4 -19.71 -3.99 -19.76
N LEU A 5 -20.27 -3.81 -18.56
CA LEU A 5 -19.64 -3.07 -17.46
C LEU A 5 -18.47 -3.90 -16.91
N LEU A 6 -17.24 -3.57 -17.33
CA LEU A 6 -16.03 -4.03 -16.67
C LEU A 6 -15.75 -3.15 -15.44
N LEU A 7 -16.07 -3.67 -14.26
CA LEU A 7 -15.51 -3.19 -12.99
C LEU A 7 -14.03 -3.62 -12.92
N CYS A 8 -13.12 -2.71 -13.27
CA CYS A 8 -11.72 -2.86 -12.89
C CYS A 8 -11.59 -2.63 -11.39
N ALA A 9 -11.39 -3.70 -10.62
CA ALA A 9 -10.94 -3.61 -9.25
C ALA A 9 -9.52 -3.04 -9.25
N THR A 10 -9.38 -1.76 -8.91
CA THR A 10 -8.08 -1.13 -8.70
C THR A 10 -7.52 -1.61 -7.37
N SER A 11 -6.75 -2.69 -7.38
CA SER A 11 -5.93 -3.08 -6.25
C SER A 11 -4.89 -1.99 -6.00
N THR A 12 -5.11 -1.15 -4.98
CA THR A 12 -4.07 -0.24 -4.50
C THR A 12 -3.04 -1.05 -3.72
N ALA A 13 -2.14 -1.71 -4.45
CA ALA A 13 -0.96 -2.35 -3.91
C ALA A 13 -0.02 -1.28 -3.32
N LEU A 14 0.01 -1.15 -1.99
CA LEU A 14 0.94 -0.24 -1.31
C LEU A 14 2.32 -0.89 -1.25
N ALA A 15 3.24 -0.42 -2.09
CA ALA A 15 4.60 -0.91 -2.19
C ALA A 15 5.54 -0.41 -1.05
N GLN A 16 5.10 0.59 -0.27
CA GLN A 16 5.82 1.07 0.91
C GLN A 16 5.01 0.80 2.17
N PRO A 17 5.65 0.42 3.30
CA PRO A 17 4.94 0.20 4.54
C PRO A 17 4.17 1.48 4.90
N PRO A 18 2.83 1.39 5.05
CA PRO A 18 2.03 2.57 5.32
C PRO A 18 2.41 3.16 6.68
N VAL A 19 2.65 4.48 6.72
CA VAL A 19 2.81 5.20 7.98
C VAL A 19 1.43 5.57 8.50
N TYR A 20 1.15 5.20 9.75
CA TYR A 20 -0.12 5.49 10.41
C TYR A 20 0.02 6.71 11.31
N ARG A 21 -0.92 7.65 11.14
CA ARG A 21 -1.13 8.76 12.08
C ARG A 21 -2.14 8.31 13.13
N CYS A 22 -1.66 8.14 14.36
CA CYS A 22 -2.43 7.68 15.50
C CYS A 22 -2.72 8.86 16.44
N GLU A 23 -3.96 9.02 16.87
CA GLU A 23 -4.35 10.02 17.87
C GLU A 23 -4.76 9.32 19.17
N THR A 24 -3.95 9.45 20.22
CA THR A 24 -4.24 8.87 21.54
C THR A 24 -4.14 9.95 22.61
N GLY A 25 -5.26 10.24 23.30
CA GLY A 25 -5.28 11.20 24.42
C GLY A 25 -4.86 12.62 24.02
N GLY A 26 -5.18 13.07 22.81
CA GLY A 26 -4.82 14.39 22.29
C GLY A 26 -3.39 14.51 21.76
N LYS A 27 -2.59 13.44 21.77
CA LYS A 27 -1.25 13.39 21.17
C LYS A 27 -1.29 12.65 19.85
N VAL A 28 -0.66 13.23 18.83
CA VAL A 28 -0.49 12.64 17.50
C VAL A 28 0.86 11.93 17.46
N SER A 29 0.88 10.63 17.16
CA SER A 29 2.10 9.88 16.87
C SER A 29 2.06 9.33 15.44
N TYR A 30 3.23 9.29 14.81
CA TYR A 30 3.43 8.62 13.52
C TYR A 30 4.18 7.31 13.80
N SER A 31 3.66 6.20 13.28
CA SER A 31 4.27 4.89 13.46
C SER A 31 4.06 4.04 12.21
N ASP A 32 5.03 3.18 11.91
CA ASP A 32 4.91 2.15 10.87
C ASP A 32 3.99 1.01 11.32
N ALA A 33 3.70 0.92 12.63
CA ALA A 33 2.77 -0.07 13.16
C ALA A 33 1.32 0.44 13.07
N PRO A 34 0.35 -0.41 12.64
CA PRO A 34 -1.05 -0.02 12.58
C PRO A 34 -1.60 0.30 13.96
N CYS A 35 -2.57 1.22 14.02
CA CYS A 35 -3.28 1.62 15.23
C CYS A 35 -4.80 1.76 14.98
N VAL A 36 -5.58 1.64 16.04
CA VAL A 36 -7.06 1.76 15.98
C VAL A 36 -7.44 3.19 15.61
N GLY A 37 -8.31 3.35 14.62
CA GLY A 37 -8.70 4.67 14.09
C GLY A 37 -7.59 5.41 13.33
N GLY A 38 -6.43 4.77 13.13
CA GLY A 38 -5.29 5.37 12.46
C GLY A 38 -5.55 5.65 10.98
N LYS A 39 -5.21 6.87 10.55
CA LYS A 39 -5.25 7.26 9.14
C LYS A 39 -3.91 6.91 8.49
N THR A 40 -3.97 6.25 7.33
CA THR A 40 -2.79 6.03 6.49
C THR A 40 -2.35 7.37 5.93
N VAL A 41 -1.07 7.68 6.06
CA VAL A 41 -0.44 8.87 5.51
C VAL A 41 0.34 8.45 4.27
N ASP A 42 0.15 9.17 3.16
CA ASP A 42 1.02 9.02 2.00
C ASP A 42 2.36 9.69 2.32
N VAL A 43 3.41 8.88 2.37
CA VAL A 43 4.78 9.30 2.67
C VAL A 43 5.70 9.13 1.46
N THR A 44 5.13 9.01 0.26
CA THR A 44 5.92 8.91 -0.98
C THR A 44 6.95 10.02 -1.04
N PRO A 45 8.27 9.72 -0.96
CA PRO A 45 9.29 10.75 -0.95
C PRO A 45 9.22 11.57 -2.22
N THR A 46 9.17 12.89 -2.09
CA THR A 46 9.21 13.78 -3.24
C THR A 46 10.58 13.67 -3.90
N GLN A 47 10.61 13.34 -5.18
CA GLN A 47 11.85 13.34 -5.95
C GLN A 47 12.21 14.81 -6.24
N GLY A 48 13.04 15.40 -5.38
CA GLY A 48 13.49 16.79 -5.50
C GLY A 48 14.28 17.05 -6.79
N MET A 49 14.53 18.32 -7.08
CA MET A 49 15.24 18.76 -8.30
C MET A 49 16.70 18.28 -8.29
N ASP A 50 17.03 17.30 -9.14
CA ASP A 50 18.32 16.61 -9.15
C ASP A 50 19.39 17.29 -10.03
N LYS A 51 19.01 18.32 -10.79
CA LYS A 51 19.90 19.02 -11.72
C LYS A 51 19.89 20.54 -11.50
N MET A 52 21.02 21.04 -11.02
CA MET A 52 21.31 22.47 -10.93
C MET A 52 22.76 22.71 -11.41
N GLY A 53 23.07 22.35 -12.67
CA GLY A 53 24.43 22.53 -13.24
C GLY A 53 25.04 21.34 -13.98
N GLY A 54 24.25 20.59 -14.76
CA GLY A 54 24.76 19.58 -15.71
C GLY A 54 25.11 18.21 -15.13
N THR A 55 25.47 18.11 -13.84
CA THR A 55 25.75 16.82 -13.18
C THR A 55 24.60 16.40 -12.27
N SER A 56 23.94 15.29 -12.60
CA SER A 56 22.92 14.66 -11.74
C SER A 56 23.62 13.97 -10.58
N ARG A 57 23.29 14.32 -9.34
CA ARG A 57 23.76 13.59 -8.15
C ARG A 57 22.59 12.92 -7.46
N LYS A 58 21.96 11.96 -8.15
CA LYS A 58 20.91 11.12 -7.54
C LYS A 58 21.53 10.12 -6.56
N GLY A 59 20.90 9.95 -5.40
CA GLY A 59 21.27 8.90 -4.46
C GLY A 59 21.09 7.50 -5.06
N ALA A 60 21.87 6.52 -4.59
CA ALA A 60 21.84 5.15 -5.11
C ALA A 60 20.44 4.49 -5.00
N GLU A 61 19.64 4.89 -4.02
CA GLU A 61 18.26 4.43 -3.85
C GLU A 61 17.32 4.96 -4.94
N VAL A 62 17.39 6.25 -5.23
CA VAL A 62 16.61 6.87 -6.30
C VAL A 62 16.98 6.26 -7.66
N GLN A 63 18.28 6.08 -7.93
CA GLN A 63 18.74 5.47 -9.19
C GLN A 63 18.22 4.03 -9.35
N ARG A 64 18.25 3.25 -8.27
CA ARG A 64 17.72 1.88 -8.28
C ARG A 64 16.21 1.85 -8.52
N GLU A 65 15.47 2.77 -7.91
CA GLU A 65 14.02 2.84 -8.08
C GLU A 65 13.64 3.27 -9.50
N GLU A 66 14.32 4.26 -10.07
CA GLU A 66 14.13 4.66 -11.47
C GLU A 66 14.41 3.51 -12.44
N PHE A 67 15.46 2.74 -12.18
CA PHE A 67 15.78 1.56 -12.97
C PHE A 67 14.70 0.47 -12.84
N ARG A 68 14.19 0.22 -11.63
CA ARG A 68 13.10 -0.74 -11.44
C ARG A 68 11.83 -0.31 -12.17
N LYS A 69 11.47 0.96 -12.04
CA LYS A 69 10.29 1.53 -12.71
C LYS A 69 10.41 1.48 -14.23
N SER A 70 11.59 1.74 -14.79
CA SER A 70 11.80 1.66 -16.24
C SER A 70 11.66 0.23 -16.75
N MET A 71 12.22 -0.75 -16.03
CA MET A 71 12.08 -2.17 -16.34
C MET A 71 10.63 -2.63 -16.24
N ASP A 72 9.95 -2.33 -15.14
CA ASP A 72 8.55 -2.73 -14.92
C ASP A 72 7.63 -2.11 -15.98
N THR A 73 7.89 -0.86 -16.40
CA THR A 73 7.17 -0.20 -17.50
C THR A 73 7.41 -0.90 -18.83
N ALA A 74 8.64 -1.31 -19.12
CA ALA A 74 8.98 -2.03 -20.34
C ALA A 74 8.33 -3.42 -20.41
N PHE A 75 8.21 -4.11 -19.27
CA PHE A 75 7.58 -5.43 -19.19
C PHE A 75 6.06 -5.40 -19.02
N ARG A 76 5.46 -4.25 -18.73
CA ARG A 76 4.01 -4.10 -18.55
C ARG A 76 3.16 -4.68 -19.68
N PRO A 77 3.51 -4.57 -20.98
CA PRO A 77 2.73 -5.21 -22.05
C PRO A 77 2.70 -6.73 -21.98
N LEU A 78 3.70 -7.35 -21.36
CA LEU A 78 3.81 -8.80 -21.18
C LEU A 78 3.18 -9.27 -19.86
N THR A 79 3.37 -8.50 -18.77
CA THR A 79 2.92 -8.89 -17.43
C THR A 79 1.52 -8.39 -17.09
N GLY A 80 1.05 -7.32 -17.73
CA GLY A 80 -0.15 -6.59 -17.38
C GLY A 80 -0.09 -5.84 -16.03
N LYS A 81 1.05 -5.90 -15.32
CA LYS A 81 1.20 -5.39 -13.95
C LYS A 81 1.74 -3.96 -13.92
N SER A 82 1.26 -3.16 -12.97
CA SER A 82 1.86 -1.85 -12.68
C SER A 82 3.21 -1.99 -11.96
N HIS A 83 3.93 -0.89 -11.82
CA HIS A 83 5.17 -0.88 -11.03
C HIS A 83 4.89 -1.20 -9.55
N GLU A 84 3.76 -0.73 -9.04
CA GLU A 84 3.31 -0.97 -7.67
C GLU A 84 2.98 -2.46 -7.45
N ASP A 85 2.28 -3.09 -8.40
CA ASP A 85 2.01 -4.54 -8.38
C ASP A 85 3.32 -5.35 -8.46
N MET A 86 4.27 -4.89 -9.27
CA MET A 86 5.59 -5.52 -9.39
C MET A 86 6.41 -5.40 -8.11
N ASN A 87 6.30 -4.28 -7.39
CA ASN A 87 6.95 -4.11 -6.09
C ASN A 87 6.36 -5.06 -5.04
N VAL A 88 5.02 -5.19 -5.00
CA VAL A 88 4.35 -6.18 -4.14
C VAL A 88 4.79 -7.60 -4.49
N LEU A 89 4.80 -7.95 -5.78
CA LEU A 89 5.26 -9.27 -6.22
C LEU A 89 6.69 -9.54 -5.78
N ARG A 90 7.61 -8.60 -6.06
CA ARG A 90 9.05 -8.70 -5.73
C ARG A 90 9.28 -8.86 -4.22
N HIS A 91 8.43 -8.27 -3.40
CA HIS A 91 8.45 -8.48 -1.95
C HIS A 91 7.94 -9.87 -1.57
N ARG A 92 6.75 -10.23 -2.06
CA ARG A 92 6.02 -11.47 -1.69
C ARG A 92 6.65 -12.76 -2.19
N VAL A 93 7.41 -12.75 -3.30
CA VAL A 93 8.07 -13.97 -3.81
C VAL A 93 9.00 -14.61 -2.79
N ASN A 94 9.50 -13.83 -1.82
CA ASN A 94 10.38 -14.31 -0.76
C ASN A 94 9.62 -14.92 0.44
N LEU A 95 8.29 -14.82 0.48
CA LEU A 95 7.45 -15.34 1.56
C LEU A 95 7.02 -16.79 1.28
N PRO A 96 6.73 -17.60 2.31
CA PRO A 96 6.15 -18.92 2.12
C PRO A 96 4.81 -18.86 1.37
N ALA A 97 4.50 -19.86 0.53
CA ALA A 97 3.29 -19.86 -0.30
C ALA A 97 1.99 -19.68 0.51
N GLY A 98 1.88 -20.29 1.69
CA GLY A 98 0.74 -20.09 2.58
C GLY A 98 0.61 -18.66 3.11
N VAL A 99 1.73 -17.96 3.30
CA VAL A 99 1.75 -16.54 3.69
C VAL A 99 1.37 -15.67 2.51
N GLN A 100 1.85 -15.95 1.30
CA GLN A 100 1.46 -15.22 0.08
C GLN A 100 -0.07 -15.25 -0.12
N ALA A 101 -0.68 -16.43 -0.08
CA ALA A 101 -2.13 -16.57 -0.20
C ALA A 101 -2.89 -15.82 0.91
N ARG A 102 -2.32 -15.77 2.13
CA ARG A 102 -2.91 -15.00 3.23
C ARG A 102 -2.80 -13.50 3.00
N CYS A 103 -1.68 -13.01 2.47
CA CYS A 103 -1.51 -11.61 2.09
C CYS A 103 -2.53 -11.19 1.03
N ASP A 104 -2.72 -12.01 -0.02
CA ASP A 104 -3.69 -11.73 -1.08
C ASP A 104 -5.12 -11.67 -0.54
N THR A 105 -5.45 -12.53 0.42
CA THR A 105 -6.75 -12.49 1.11
C THR A 105 -6.90 -11.21 1.94
N LEU A 106 -5.85 -10.81 2.65
CA LEU A 106 -5.86 -9.62 3.51
C LEU A 106 -5.92 -8.32 2.71
N ASP A 107 -5.35 -8.25 1.51
CA ASP A 107 -5.47 -7.09 0.62
C ASP A 107 -6.94 -6.74 0.36
N GLY A 108 -7.74 -7.74 -0.04
CA GLY A 108 -9.17 -7.58 -0.29
C GLY A 108 -9.93 -7.20 0.98
N GLN A 109 -9.67 -7.91 2.09
CA GLN A 109 -10.33 -7.64 3.38
C GLN A 109 -10.05 -6.23 3.90
N ILE A 110 -8.81 -5.75 3.77
CA ILE A 110 -8.45 -4.40 4.22
C ILE A 110 -9.21 -3.34 3.39
N ALA A 111 -9.28 -3.51 2.06
CA ALA A 111 -10.01 -2.60 1.20
C ALA A 111 -11.51 -2.54 1.54
N GLU A 112 -12.13 -3.70 1.78
CA GLU A 112 -13.53 -3.79 2.22
C GLU A 112 -13.75 -3.10 3.58
N LEU A 113 -12.92 -3.40 4.57
CA LEU A 113 -13.01 -2.82 5.91
C LEU A 113 -12.77 -1.31 5.91
N GLN A 114 -11.92 -0.80 5.02
CA GLN A 114 -11.76 0.65 4.83
C GLN A 114 -13.05 1.29 4.31
N GLY A 115 -13.73 0.63 3.36
CA GLY A 115 -15.06 1.04 2.88
C GLY A 115 -16.12 1.02 3.99
N ASP A 116 -16.07 0.02 4.88
CA ASP A 116 -17.01 -0.06 6.03
C ASP A 116 -16.81 1.08 7.02
N VAL A 117 -15.56 1.39 7.38
CA VAL A 117 -15.24 2.52 8.25
C VAL A 117 -15.69 3.86 7.63
N ALA A 118 -15.57 4.00 6.30
CA ALA A 118 -16.00 5.21 5.60
C ALA A 118 -17.54 5.37 5.58
N ARG A 119 -18.29 4.27 5.61
CA ARG A 119 -19.77 4.25 5.53
C ARG A 119 -20.47 4.28 6.89
N THR A 120 -19.78 3.92 7.96
CA THR A 120 -20.36 3.78 9.31
C THR A 120 -20.14 5.01 10.18
N SER A 121 -20.98 5.19 11.21
CA SER A 121 -20.87 6.27 12.19
C SER A 121 -21.14 5.79 13.62
N GLY A 122 -20.85 6.63 14.61
CA GLY A 122 -21.12 6.32 16.02
C GLY A 122 -20.45 5.03 16.52
N ALA A 123 -21.19 4.23 17.30
CA ALA A 123 -20.69 2.99 17.89
C ALA A 123 -20.37 1.88 16.85
N GLU A 124 -20.97 1.93 15.66
CA GLU A 124 -20.67 0.99 14.57
C GLU A 124 -19.32 1.29 13.94
N LYS A 125 -19.00 2.58 13.78
CA LYS A 125 -17.68 3.01 13.29
C LYS A 125 -16.54 2.52 14.17
N GLY A 126 -16.69 2.60 15.50
CA GLY A 126 -15.69 2.08 16.42
C GLY A 126 -15.46 0.57 16.26
N ARG A 127 -16.52 -0.20 15.99
CA ARG A 127 -16.40 -1.65 15.70
C ARG A 127 -15.71 -1.91 14.36
N ALA A 128 -16.06 -1.16 13.32
CA ALA A 128 -15.42 -1.23 12.01
C ALA A 128 -13.92 -0.88 12.08
N GLU A 129 -13.55 0.16 12.84
CA GLU A 129 -12.15 0.57 13.04
C GLU A 129 -11.32 -0.50 13.77
N VAL A 130 -11.91 -1.19 14.75
CA VAL A 130 -11.24 -2.30 15.44
C VAL A 130 -11.05 -3.50 14.51
N ALA A 131 -12.03 -3.81 13.66
CA ALA A 131 -11.91 -4.87 12.66
C ALA A 131 -10.81 -4.55 11.64
N LEU A 132 -10.79 -3.32 11.12
CA LEU A 132 -9.74 -2.82 10.22
C LEU A 132 -8.36 -2.88 10.87
N TYR A 133 -8.23 -2.49 12.14
CA TYR A 133 -6.98 -2.57 12.88
C TYR A 133 -6.46 -4.02 12.96
N LYS A 134 -7.32 -4.99 13.28
CA LYS A 134 -6.93 -6.40 13.37
C LYS A 134 -6.40 -6.92 12.03
N ALA A 135 -7.10 -6.62 10.93
CA ALA A 135 -6.68 -7.01 9.59
C ALA A 135 -5.31 -6.40 9.22
N ARG A 136 -5.14 -5.08 9.45
CA ARG A 136 -3.87 -4.38 9.21
C ARG A 136 -2.73 -4.91 10.07
N LYS A 137 -3.00 -5.25 11.33
CA LYS A 137 -2.00 -5.87 12.21
C LYS A 137 -1.56 -7.23 11.68
N SER A 138 -2.49 -8.10 11.29
CA SER A 138 -2.13 -9.38 10.69
C SER A 138 -1.33 -9.23 9.39
N PHE A 139 -1.66 -8.23 8.57
CA PHE A 139 -0.92 -7.91 7.35
C PHE A 139 0.53 -7.51 7.68
N PHE A 140 0.71 -6.60 8.64
CA PHE A 140 2.02 -6.16 9.12
C PHE A 140 2.84 -7.31 9.73
N ASP A 141 2.23 -8.14 10.59
CA ASP A 141 2.92 -9.25 11.28
C ASP A 141 3.40 -10.32 10.28
N LEU A 142 2.66 -10.55 9.20
CA LEU A 142 3.01 -11.49 8.13
C LEU A 142 4.03 -10.93 7.14
N LYS A 143 4.41 -9.65 7.28
CA LYS A 143 5.26 -8.92 6.33
C LYS A 143 4.70 -9.00 4.91
N CYS A 144 3.37 -8.97 4.81
CA CYS A 144 2.72 -8.51 3.61
C CYS A 144 3.10 -7.01 3.43
#